data_AF-A0A0B1T650-F1
#
_entry.id   AF-A0A0B1T650-F1
#
_cell.length_a   1.000
_cell.length_b   1.000
_cell.length_c   1.000
_cell.angle_alpha   90.00
_cell.angle_beta   90.00
_cell.angle_gamma   90.00
#
_symmetry.space_group_name_H-M   'P 1'
#
loop_
_entity.id
_entity.type
_entity.pdbx_description
1 polymer ?
#
loop_
_entity_poly.entity_id
_entity_poly.type
_entity_poly.pdbx_seq_one_letter_code
_entity_poly.pdbx_strand_id
1 'polypeptide(L)'
;MPVKNATRRDPRVHVAYLTTSSEGWSMMEQGQVKGTQMTFHLKQFLHRSFDVGGNRHDLEIREFERQFDMPSYTQMIMRVRAETNMDTEAYTANYRRVLG
;
A
#
# COMPACT_ATOMS: atom_id res chain seq x y z
N MET A 1 -16.16 4.61 -36.62
CA MET A 1 -15.96 4.31 -35.17
C MET A 1 -14.59 4.81 -34.76
N PRO A 2 -14.45 5.80 -33.85
CA PRO A 2 -13.11 6.23 -33.43
C PRO A 2 -12.74 5.56 -32.10
N VAL A 3 -11.92 4.50 -32.18
CA VAL A 3 -11.30 3.79 -31.05
C VAL A 3 -9.87 4.31 -30.89
N LYS A 4 -9.69 5.59 -30.51
CA LYS A 4 -8.33 6.16 -30.39
C LYS A 4 -8.04 7.04 -29.17
N ASN A 5 -8.97 7.19 -28.23
CA ASN A 5 -8.80 8.10 -27.06
C ASN A 5 -9.29 7.50 -25.73
N ALA A 6 -9.16 6.19 -25.50
CA ALA A 6 -9.52 5.60 -24.20
C ALA A 6 -8.58 6.05 -23.06
N THR A 7 -7.28 6.21 -23.36
CA THR A 7 -6.27 6.72 -22.42
C THR A 7 -6.48 8.18 -22.00
N ARG A 8 -7.25 8.97 -22.76
CA ARG A 8 -7.60 10.35 -22.39
C ARG A 8 -8.79 10.43 -21.42
N ARG A 9 -9.53 9.32 -21.24
CA ARG A 9 -10.73 9.26 -20.39
C ARG A 9 -10.48 8.75 -18.97
N ASP A 10 -9.40 8.00 -18.74
CA ASP A 10 -9.07 7.50 -17.40
C ASP A 10 -7.79 8.19 -16.89
N PRO A 11 -7.90 9.26 -16.08
CA PRO A 11 -6.76 10.09 -15.65
C PRO A 11 -5.91 9.41 -14.56
N ARG A 12 -5.90 8.08 -14.51
CA ARG A 12 -5.22 7.33 -13.45
C ARG A 12 -3.72 7.34 -13.68
N VAL A 13 -3.01 7.73 -12.63
CA VAL A 13 -1.55 7.68 -12.60
C VAL A 13 -1.16 6.37 -11.93
N HIS A 14 -0.38 5.53 -12.62
CA HIS A 14 0.18 4.33 -12.03
C HIS A 14 1.36 4.68 -11.11
N VAL A 15 1.36 4.13 -9.90
CA VAL A 15 2.38 4.39 -8.89
C VAL A 15 2.86 3.07 -8.32
N ALA A 16 4.18 2.96 -8.13
CA ALA A 16 4.80 1.89 -7.36
C ALA A 16 5.25 2.45 -6.02
N TYR A 17 5.07 1.67 -4.95
CA TYR A 17 5.46 2.05 -3.59
C TYR A 17 6.36 0.96 -3.00
N LEU A 18 7.56 1.37 -2.58
CA LEU A 18 8.55 0.49 -1.96
C LEU A 18 8.61 0.83 -0.47
N THR A 19 8.35 -0.17 0.38
CA THR A 19 8.43 -0.02 1.84
C THR A 19 9.45 -1.01 2.38
N THR A 20 10.34 -0.55 3.25
CA THR A 20 11.26 -1.41 4.03
C THR A 20 10.99 -1.16 5.51
N SER A 21 10.77 -2.23 6.27
CA SER A 21 10.50 -2.17 7.70
C SER A 21 11.74 -2.49 8.52
N SER A 22 11.85 -1.83 9.67
CA SER A 22 12.85 -2.16 10.70
C SER A 22 12.70 -3.58 11.26
N GLU A 23 11.53 -4.20 11.11
CA GLU A 23 11.29 -5.61 11.46
C GLU A 23 12.03 -6.59 10.54
N GLY A 24 12.60 -6.10 9.44
CA GLY A 24 13.41 -6.94 8.56
C GLY A 24 12.68 -7.48 7.34
N TRP A 25 11.67 -6.78 6.85
CA TRP A 25 10.99 -7.11 5.61
C TRP A 25 10.93 -5.93 4.66
N SER A 26 10.79 -6.21 3.37
CA SER A 26 10.52 -5.22 2.32
C SER A 26 9.32 -5.65 1.49
N MET A 27 8.52 -4.68 1.07
CA MET A 27 7.38 -4.91 0.18
C MET A 27 7.41 -3.95 -1.00
N MET A 28 7.00 -4.47 -2.15
CA MET A 28 6.66 -3.70 -3.33
C MET A 28 5.15 -3.75 -3.52
N GLU A 29 4.55 -2.58 -3.58
CA GLU A 29 3.14 -2.39 -3.86
C GLU A 29 3.00 -1.62 -5.18
N GLN A 30 1.94 -1.90 -5.93
CA GLN A 30 1.62 -1.16 -7.14
C GLN A 30 0.14 -0.83 -7.16
N GLY A 31 -0.18 0.36 -7.65
CA GLY A 31 -1.55 0.68 -7.94
C GLY A 31 -1.70 1.99 -8.67
N GLN A 32 -2.73 2.75 -8.30
CA GLN A 32 -3.18 3.89 -9.06
C GLN A 32 -3.68 5.02 -8.17
N VAL A 33 -3.48 6.24 -8.65
CA VAL A 33 -4.03 7.46 -8.07
C VAL A 33 -5.21 7.91 -8.91
N LYS A 34 -6.33 8.24 -8.25
CA LYS A 34 -7.52 8.79 -8.88
C LYS A 34 -8.15 9.84 -7.96
N GLY A 35 -8.08 11.11 -8.36
CA GLY A 35 -8.57 12.20 -7.53
C GLY A 35 -7.79 12.29 -6.21
N THR A 36 -8.51 12.29 -5.09
CA THR A 36 -7.94 12.32 -3.73
C THR A 36 -7.59 10.95 -3.16
N GLN A 37 -7.82 9.88 -3.93
CA GLN A 37 -7.62 8.51 -3.50
C GLN A 37 -6.41 7.87 -4.18
N MET A 38 -5.64 7.11 -3.41
CA MET A 38 -4.59 6.21 -3.89
C MET A 38 -4.91 4.80 -3.42
N THR A 39 -4.86 3.82 -4.30
CA THR A 39 -5.04 2.40 -3.95
C THR A 39 -3.84 1.62 -4.45
N PHE A 40 -3.30 0.76 -3.60
CA PHE A 40 -2.12 -0.06 -3.84
C PHE A 40 -2.43 -1.52 -3.48
N HIS A 41 -1.88 -2.44 -4.28
CA HIS A 41 -1.92 -3.87 -4.03
C HIS A 41 -0.52 -4.45 -3.99
N LEU A 42 -0.33 -5.50 -3.19
CA LEU A 42 0.93 -6.23 -3.10
C LEU A 42 1.37 -6.74 -4.48
N LYS A 43 2.67 -6.61 -4.75
CA LYS A 43 3.35 -7.26 -5.86
C LYS A 43 4.40 -8.24 -5.39
N GLN A 44 5.14 -7.86 -4.36
CA GLN A 44 6.17 -8.71 -3.80
C GLN A 44 6.36 -8.42 -2.33
N PHE A 45 6.52 -9.48 -1.54
CA PHE A 45 6.93 -9.43 -0.15
C PHE A 45 8.22 -10.22 0.01
N LEU A 46 9.21 -9.62 0.66
CA LEU A 46 10.53 -10.21 0.88
C LEU A 46 10.89 -10.05 2.36
N HIS A 47 11.06 -11.16 3.05
CA HIS A 47 11.67 -11.17 4.38
C HIS A 47 13.20 -11.21 4.25
N ARG A 48 13.92 -10.68 5.23
CA ARG A 48 15.38 -10.83 5.34
C ARG A 48 15.73 -12.30 5.50
N SER A 49 16.84 -12.74 4.89
CA SER A 49 17.32 -14.12 4.97
C SER A 49 18.12 -14.44 6.25
N PHE A 50 18.34 -13.46 7.13
CA PHE A 50 19.13 -13.60 8.35
C PHE A 50 18.46 -12.87 9.51
N ASP A 51 18.44 -13.48 10.68
CA ASP A 51 17.81 -12.91 11.87
C ASP A 51 18.78 -12.17 12.78
N VAL A 52 18.28 -11.08 13.37
CA VAL A 52 18.89 -10.40 14.51
C VAL A 52 17.88 -10.53 15.66
N GLY A 53 18.11 -11.47 16.58
CA GLY A 53 17.20 -11.79 17.69
C GLY A 53 16.32 -13.03 17.43
N GLY A 54 16.03 -13.79 18.49
CA GLY A 54 15.50 -15.17 18.45
C GLY A 54 14.06 -15.38 17.98
N ASN A 55 13.45 -14.43 17.28
CA ASN A 55 12.13 -14.61 16.70
C ASN A 55 12.27 -14.97 15.23
N ARG A 56 12.10 -16.27 14.91
CA ARG A 56 11.85 -16.72 13.56
C ARG A 56 10.54 -16.10 13.08
N HIS A 57 10.63 -15.10 12.22
CA HIS A 57 9.45 -14.48 11.63
C HIS A 57 8.96 -15.35 10.47
N ASP A 58 8.11 -16.33 10.77
CA ASP A 58 7.35 -17.11 9.77
C ASP A 58 6.20 -16.27 9.14
N LEU A 59 6.30 -14.94 9.16
CA LEU A 59 5.28 -14.06 8.61
C LEU A 59 5.34 -14.12 7.09
N GLU A 60 4.27 -14.62 6.48
CA GLU A 60 4.06 -14.57 5.04
C GLU A 60 2.83 -13.72 4.75
N ILE A 61 2.95 -12.77 3.83
CA ILE A 61 1.84 -11.94 3.36
C ILE A 61 1.36 -12.49 2.02
N ARG A 62 0.12 -12.97 1.97
CA ARG A 62 -0.53 -13.49 0.76
C ARG A 62 -1.18 -12.37 -0.04
N GLU A 63 -1.94 -11.52 0.65
CA GLU A 63 -2.56 -10.34 0.07
C GLU A 63 -2.29 -9.12 0.94
N PHE A 64 -2.06 -7.98 0.30
CA PHE A 64 -1.97 -6.70 1.00
C PHE A 64 -2.59 -5.62 0.13
N GLU A 65 -3.47 -4.83 0.73
CA GLU A 65 -4.08 -3.67 0.11
C GLU A 65 -3.89 -2.45 1.00
N ARG A 66 -3.44 -1.34 0.40
CA ARG A 66 -3.31 -0.05 1.06
C ARG A 66 -4.10 0.99 0.29
N GLN A 67 -4.87 1.77 1.04
CA GLN A 67 -5.60 2.91 0.51
C GLN A 67 -5.24 4.17 1.28
N PHE A 68 -4.97 5.23 0.55
CA PHE A 68 -4.95 6.59 1.08
C PHE A 68 -6.13 7.36 0.52
N ASP A 69 -6.81 8.08 1.39
CA ASP A 69 -7.84 9.03 1.02
C ASP A 69 -7.52 10.39 1.66
N MET A 70 -7.52 11.44 0.86
CA MET A 70 -7.33 12.81 1.30
C MET A 70 -8.65 13.58 1.19
N PRO A 71 -9.58 13.41 2.15
CA PRO A 71 -10.88 14.08 2.09
C PRO A 71 -10.76 15.61 2.14
N SER A 72 -9.65 16.14 2.67
CA SER A 72 -9.34 17.57 2.66
C SER A 72 -7.83 17.80 2.63
N TYR A 73 -7.41 19.05 2.45
CA TYR A 73 -5.99 19.44 2.50
C TYR A 73 -5.32 19.19 3.86
N THR A 74 -6.10 19.09 4.93
CA THR A 74 -5.61 18.99 6.32
C THR A 74 -5.77 17.59 6.92
N GLN A 75 -6.45 16.68 6.23
CA GLN A 75 -6.76 15.34 6.73
C GLN A 75 -6.40 14.27 5.70
N MET A 76 -5.85 13.16 6.19
CA MET A 76 -5.58 11.97 5.40
C MET A 76 -6.01 10.73 6.18
N ILE A 77 -6.65 9.79 5.51
CA ILE A 77 -7.06 8.51 6.07
C ILE A 77 -6.26 7.43 5.34
N MET A 78 -5.52 6.64 6.09
CA MET A 78 -4.86 5.43 5.58
C MET A 78 -5.63 4.20 6.05
N ARG A 79 -5.91 3.29 5.14
CA ARG A 79 -6.46 1.96 5.44
C ARG A 79 -5.51 0.93 4.88
N VAL A 80 -5.21 -0.09 5.68
CA VAL A 80 -4.45 -1.25 5.24
C VAL A 80 -5.21 -2.50 5.60
N ARG A 81 -5.17 -3.49 4.72
CA ARG A 81 -5.67 -4.84 4.97
C ARG A 81 -4.62 -5.83 4.49
N ALA A 82 -4.35 -6.84 5.30
CA ALA A 82 -3.41 -7.90 4.98
C ALA A 82 -4.06 -9.26 5.21
N GLU A 83 -3.91 -10.18 4.28
CA GLU A 83 -4.08 -11.60 4.52
C GLU A 83 -2.69 -12.22 4.68
N THR A 84 -2.49 -12.91 5.80
CA THR A 84 -1.24 -13.59 6.12
C THR A 84 -1.44 -15.10 6.13
N ASN A 85 -0.36 -15.84 6.32
CA ASN A 85 -0.43 -17.27 6.62
C ASN A 85 -1.14 -17.60 7.95
N MET A 86 -1.37 -16.60 8.82
CA MET A 86 -1.97 -16.78 10.14
C MET A 86 -3.44 -16.33 10.17
N ASP A 87 -3.71 -15.10 9.72
CA ASP A 87 -5.07 -14.50 9.71
C ASP A 87 -5.16 -13.32 8.73
N THR A 88 -6.35 -12.74 8.61
CA THR A 88 -6.63 -11.47 7.93
C THR A 88 -6.83 -10.35 8.94
N GLU A 89 -6.04 -9.29 8.83
CA GLU A 89 -6.16 -8.11 9.68
C GLU A 89 -6.38 -6.84 8.86
N ALA A 90 -7.01 -5.83 9.47
CA ALA A 90 -7.22 -4.53 8.86
C ALA A 90 -7.03 -3.40 9.88
N TYR A 91 -6.34 -2.36 9.45
CA TYR A 91 -6.02 -1.19 10.27
C TYR A 91 -6.44 0.10 9.56
N THR A 92 -6.90 1.08 10.33
CA THR A 92 -7.22 2.42 9.85
C THR A 92 -6.50 3.45 10.70
N ALA A 93 -5.82 4.39 10.06
CA ALA A 93 -5.14 5.51 10.71
C ALA A 93 -5.65 6.84 10.13
N ASN A 94 -5.92 7.81 11.00
CA ASN A 94 -6.34 9.15 10.63
C ASN A 94 -5.21 10.13 10.96
N TYR A 95 -4.75 10.86 9.95
CA TYR A 95 -3.66 11.83 10.06
C TYR A 95 -4.19 13.24 9.88
N ARG A 96 -3.60 14.17 10.64
CA ARG A 96 -3.79 15.61 10.48
C ARG A 96 -2.49 16.24 10.01
N ARG A 97 -2.57 17.13 9.03
CA ARG A 97 -1.42 17.91 8.56
C ARG A 97 -0.95 18.87 9.66
N VAL A 98 0.33 18.78 10.03
CA VAL A 98 0.96 19.65 11.04
C VAL A 98 1.87 20.69 10.39
N LEU A 99 2.48 20.35 9.25
CA LEU A 99 3.37 21.25 8.49
C LEU A 99 2.92 21.28 7.03
N GLY A 100 2.95 22.47 6.42
CA GLY A 100 2.45 22.66 5.08
C GLY A 100 2.54 24.05 4.52
#